data_AF-A0A1M4TK05-F1
#
_entry.id   AF-A0A1M4TK05-F1
#
_cell.length_a   1.000
_cell.length_b   1.000
_cell.length_c   1.000
_cell.angle_alpha   90.00
_cell.angle_beta   90.00
_cell.angle_gamma   90.00
#
_symmetry.space_group_name_H-M   'P 1'
#
loop_
_entity.id
_entity.type
_entity.pdbx_description
1 polymer ?
#
loop_
_entity_poly.entity_id
_entity_poly.type
_entity_poly.pdbx_seq_one_letter_code
_entity_poly.pdbx_strand_id
1 'polypeptide(L)'
;MEGGNIIRNVFGKSYKEAEQIMKDASKGALDFKSPQENTFYGKNGGKKLDEYEAKKDNTLLVTEVEGPFDDNGGKISKPKEGEKRWFKATFNRSAAKNEYKKLLWQLKINGIPIPFFFDYSSIEGSTQTIQVKLPCYDMRAYAYFKTPIDKVSVEVKIDNPLPVYIDRFKVKGKDRQGVNLADDLCYGLGVSNQYPSRYTLQDVESKGIWIKAEIRDKTDEELWTGFKRMVTDLFSVGELETVALDMIEKFKRNEGGEYTNPVLTKNVQDHPSSKRFCISMEDEIAERIKKSRGNISSIEDDEIHFTDNEIGKFGNRGWGHPQFSTLKDTFLGGLTICMNDTWAYEVKLTKFTKSGNGSYDATYKVTLYDHFGLDMPDIEKKYYYLLGFRYWFILQHIRGYKPFITKVEFEKTFKESISIGKAERQGKRRAEKEREDHLRNMGRRRPGEY
;
A
#
# COMPACT_ATOMS: atom_id res chain seq x y z
N MET A 1 -28.67 37.28 13.48
CA MET A 1 -29.54 38.18 12.70
C MET A 1 -28.94 39.57 12.87
N GLU A 2 -27.75 39.79 12.32
CA GLU A 2 -27.50 40.12 10.89
C GLU A 2 -27.91 41.56 10.60
N GLY A 3 -26.91 42.41 10.35
CA GLY A 3 -27.10 43.80 9.97
C GLY A 3 -27.58 43.88 8.52
N GLY A 4 -28.59 44.70 8.28
CA GLY A 4 -29.12 44.98 6.94
C GLY A 4 -28.66 46.35 6.42
N ASN A 5 -28.26 46.40 5.15
CA ASN A 5 -27.93 47.64 4.46
C ASN A 5 -29.17 48.50 4.20
N ILE A 6 -28.99 49.82 4.20
CA ILE A 6 -30.04 50.80 3.93
C ILE A 6 -30.25 50.94 2.42
N ILE A 7 -31.48 50.75 1.94
CA ILE A 7 -31.91 51.12 0.59
C ILE A 7 -33.06 52.12 0.70
N ARG A 8 -32.94 53.28 0.04
CA ARG A 8 -33.99 54.31 -0.03
C ARG A 8 -34.74 54.22 -1.36
N ASN A 9 -36.07 54.33 -1.32
CA ASN A 9 -36.92 54.68 -2.47
C ASN A 9 -38.22 55.39 -2.03
N VAL A 10 -38.85 56.09 -2.97
CA VAL A 10 -39.96 57.08 -2.84
C VAL A 10 -41.20 56.67 -3.66
N PHE A 11 -42.41 57.24 -3.56
CA PHE A 11 -42.96 58.43 -2.87
C PHE A 11 -44.46 58.18 -2.50
N GLY A 12 -45.10 59.04 -1.69
CA GLY A 12 -46.58 59.12 -1.61
C GLY A 12 -47.17 59.71 -0.33
N LYS A 13 -48.22 60.53 -0.44
CA LYS A 13 -49.00 61.11 0.69
C LYS A 13 -50.45 60.62 0.68
N SER A 14 -51.05 60.45 1.87
CA SER A 14 -52.49 60.40 2.08
C SER A 14 -52.84 61.04 3.43
N TYR A 15 -53.99 61.70 3.52
CA TYR A 15 -54.39 62.52 4.67
C TYR A 15 -55.55 61.89 5.43
N LYS A 16 -55.31 61.49 6.68
CA LYS A 16 -56.28 61.36 7.78
C LYS A 16 -55.52 61.09 9.08
N GLU A 17 -55.80 61.86 10.11
CA GLU A 17 -55.25 61.61 11.44
C GLU A 17 -55.95 60.41 12.09
N ALA A 18 -55.17 59.60 12.82
CA ALA A 18 -55.68 58.52 13.65
C ALA A 18 -55.20 58.76 15.08
N GLU A 19 -56.13 58.96 16.02
CA GLU A 19 -55.78 59.25 17.43
C GLU A 19 -54.98 58.12 18.09
N GLN A 20 -55.10 56.89 17.59
CA GLN A 20 -54.28 55.77 18.06
C GLN A 20 -53.98 54.78 16.92
N ILE A 21 -52.71 54.37 16.81
CA ILE A 21 -52.26 53.31 15.89
C ILE A 21 -51.61 52.20 16.72
N MET A 22 -52.25 51.03 16.79
CA MET A 22 -51.63 49.80 17.30
C MET A 22 -51.15 48.92 16.14
N LYS A 23 -49.91 48.42 16.23
CA LYS A 23 -49.35 47.40 15.32
C LYS A 23 -48.47 46.44 16.12
N ASP A 24 -48.56 45.15 15.80
CA ASP A 24 -47.69 44.11 16.35
C ASP A 24 -46.39 44.03 15.53
N ALA A 25 -45.26 43.92 16.22
CA ALA A 25 -43.90 43.92 15.69
C ALA A 25 -43.25 42.52 15.76
N SER A 26 -44.05 41.45 15.82
CA SER A 26 -43.57 40.10 16.10
C SER A 26 -42.68 39.49 15.01
N LYS A 27 -42.77 39.92 13.73
CA LYS A 27 -41.89 39.48 12.62
C LYS A 27 -41.71 40.55 11.52
N GLY A 28 -40.58 41.25 11.49
CA GLY A 28 -40.15 42.09 10.35
C GLY A 28 -39.71 43.50 10.72
N ALA A 29 -39.32 44.29 9.72
CA ALA A 29 -38.97 45.71 9.88
C ALA A 29 -40.22 46.60 9.86
N LEU A 30 -40.22 47.66 10.68
CA LEU A 30 -41.26 48.69 10.73
C LEU A 30 -40.68 50.04 10.28
N ASP A 31 -41.24 50.61 9.22
CA ASP A 31 -40.84 51.89 8.65
C ASP A 31 -41.83 52.99 9.08
N PHE A 32 -41.32 54.07 9.69
CA PHE A 32 -42.12 55.20 10.20
C PHE A 32 -41.68 56.50 9.55
N LYS A 33 -42.54 57.07 8.70
CA LYS A 33 -42.30 58.35 8.00
C LYS A 33 -43.22 59.43 8.57
N SER A 34 -42.68 60.22 9.50
CA SER A 34 -43.33 61.43 10.03
C SER A 34 -42.55 62.68 9.61
N PRO A 35 -43.21 63.81 9.32
CA PRO A 35 -42.55 65.12 9.17
C PRO A 35 -42.00 65.70 10.48
N GLN A 36 -42.36 65.10 11.63
CA GLN A 36 -41.98 65.54 12.97
C GLN A 36 -41.35 64.37 13.76
N GLU A 37 -40.69 64.69 14.87
CA GLU A 37 -40.01 63.71 15.73
C GLU A 37 -40.98 62.66 16.29
N ASN A 38 -40.64 61.37 16.14
CA ASN A 38 -41.42 60.25 16.68
C ASN A 38 -40.78 59.74 17.98
N THR A 39 -41.43 59.96 19.12
CA THR A 39 -40.97 59.46 20.42
C THR A 39 -41.78 58.23 20.87
N PHE A 40 -41.11 57.09 21.04
CA PHE A 40 -41.75 55.85 21.47
C PHE A 40 -41.58 55.60 22.98
N TYR A 41 -42.68 55.64 23.72
CA TYR A 41 -42.70 55.31 25.15
C TYR A 41 -43.03 53.83 25.37
N GLY A 42 -42.00 53.01 25.59
CA GLY A 42 -42.19 51.63 26.06
C GLY A 42 -42.75 51.59 27.49
N LYS A 43 -43.57 50.59 27.81
CA LYS A 43 -44.31 50.47 29.10
C LYS A 43 -43.43 50.52 30.36
N ASN A 44 -42.13 50.23 30.23
CA ASN A 44 -41.13 50.27 31.31
C ASN A 44 -39.99 51.30 31.04
N GLY A 45 -40.16 52.20 30.08
CA GLY A 45 -39.10 53.05 29.54
C GLY A 45 -38.19 52.28 28.56
N GLY A 46 -38.04 52.79 27.33
CA GLY A 46 -37.01 52.31 26.41
C GLY A 46 -35.66 52.92 26.78
N LYS A 47 -34.58 52.14 26.76
CA LYS A 47 -33.21 52.70 26.79
C LYS A 47 -32.95 53.47 25.50
N LYS A 48 -32.16 54.54 25.58
CA LYS A 48 -31.66 55.21 24.37
C LYS A 48 -30.74 54.26 23.59
N LEU A 49 -30.66 54.44 22.27
CA LEU A 49 -29.74 53.67 21.42
C LEU A 49 -28.28 53.83 21.90
N ASP A 50 -27.94 55.03 22.35
CA ASP A 50 -26.65 55.42 22.90
C ASP A 50 -26.31 54.72 24.24
N GLU A 51 -27.32 54.17 24.91
CA GLU A 51 -27.22 53.38 26.16
C GLU A 51 -27.30 51.86 25.90
N TYR A 52 -27.32 51.44 24.62
CA TYR A 52 -27.33 50.04 24.23
C TYR A 52 -25.91 49.46 24.22
N GLU A 53 -25.51 48.88 25.35
CA GLU A 53 -24.40 47.92 25.34
C GLU A 53 -24.85 46.62 24.65
N ALA A 54 -24.24 46.31 23.51
CA ALA A 54 -24.38 44.99 22.90
C ALA A 54 -23.94 43.91 23.91
N LYS A 55 -24.79 42.91 24.15
CA LYS A 55 -24.46 41.78 25.04
C LYS A 55 -23.13 41.18 24.60
N LYS A 56 -22.10 41.30 25.45
CA LYS A 56 -20.81 40.62 25.24
C LYS A 56 -21.06 39.14 25.02
N ASP A 57 -20.71 38.65 23.83
CA ASP A 57 -20.77 37.24 23.52
C ASP A 57 -19.71 36.51 24.34
N ASN A 58 -20.16 35.94 25.46
CA ASN A 58 -19.32 35.23 26.41
C ASN A 58 -19.34 33.70 26.16
N THR A 59 -19.66 33.29 24.93
CA THR A 59 -19.64 31.88 24.52
C THR A 59 -18.25 31.30 24.74
N LEU A 60 -18.18 30.16 25.46
CA LEU A 60 -16.94 29.41 25.63
C LEU A 60 -16.59 28.71 24.32
N LEU A 61 -15.41 28.99 23.81
CA LEU A 61 -14.90 28.46 22.54
C LEU A 61 -13.54 27.79 22.78
N VAL A 62 -13.30 26.66 22.11
CA VAL A 62 -11.95 26.16 21.91
C VAL A 62 -11.30 27.04 20.85
N THR A 63 -10.15 27.63 21.18
CA THR A 63 -9.39 28.51 20.28
C THR A 63 -8.22 27.80 19.64
N GLU A 64 -7.68 26.78 20.30
CA GLU A 64 -6.52 26.03 19.85
C GLU A 64 -6.58 24.58 20.33
N VAL A 65 -6.04 23.65 19.53
CA VAL A 65 -5.74 22.28 19.94
C VAL A 65 -4.29 22.01 19.57
N GLU A 66 -3.50 21.56 20.53
CA GLU A 66 -2.08 21.28 20.38
C GLU A 66 -1.71 19.86 20.83
N GLY A 67 -0.60 19.36 20.32
CA GLY A 67 -0.05 18.04 20.60
C GLY A 67 0.62 17.46 19.35
N PRO A 68 1.10 16.22 19.40
CA PRO A 68 1.30 15.42 20.61
C PRO A 68 2.49 15.95 21.42
N PHE A 69 2.38 15.94 22.75
CA PHE A 69 3.49 16.24 23.65
C PHE A 69 4.02 15.00 24.38
N ASP A 70 5.28 15.04 24.80
CA ASP A 70 5.84 14.15 25.81
C ASP A 70 5.44 14.55 27.24
N ASP A 71 5.88 13.76 28.23
CA ASP A 71 5.56 13.98 29.65
C ASP A 71 6.20 15.25 30.25
N ASN A 72 7.13 15.89 29.55
CA ASN A 72 7.75 17.17 29.93
C ASN A 72 7.12 18.37 29.18
N GLY A 73 6.11 18.14 28.34
CA GLY A 73 5.47 19.18 27.52
C GLY A 73 6.20 19.51 26.22
N GLY A 74 7.23 18.75 25.83
CA GLY A 74 7.92 18.89 24.54
C GLY A 74 7.06 18.42 23.37
N LYS A 75 6.96 19.21 22.28
CA LYS A 75 6.22 18.81 21.07
C LYS A 75 6.96 17.70 20.32
N ILE A 76 6.24 16.63 19.97
CA ILE A 76 6.76 15.48 19.23
C ILE A 76 6.22 15.51 17.80
N SER A 77 7.11 15.60 16.81
CA SER A 77 6.75 15.70 15.38
C SER A 77 6.36 14.35 14.74
N LYS A 78 6.92 13.25 15.23
CA LYS A 78 6.71 11.88 14.76
C LYS A 78 6.68 10.90 15.94
N PRO A 79 5.58 10.84 16.71
CA PRO A 79 5.44 9.82 17.74
C PRO A 79 5.17 8.45 17.12
N LYS A 80 5.43 7.38 17.87
CA LYS A 80 5.23 6.00 17.42
C LYS A 80 3.82 5.50 17.75
N GLU A 81 3.38 4.48 17.02
CA GLU A 81 2.13 3.78 17.31
C GLU A 81 2.09 3.27 18.76
N GLY A 82 0.94 3.43 19.43
CA GLY A 82 0.68 2.85 20.73
C GLY A 82 1.37 3.55 21.91
N GLU A 83 2.21 4.57 21.65
CA GLU A 83 2.70 5.47 22.69
C GLU A 83 1.54 6.26 23.32
N LYS A 84 1.65 6.57 24.61
CA LYS A 84 0.76 7.56 25.24
C LYS A 84 1.34 8.94 25.01
N ARG A 85 0.55 9.86 24.45
CA ARG A 85 0.97 11.25 24.21
C ARG A 85 -0.10 12.22 24.68
N TRP A 86 0.35 13.42 25.04
CA TRP A 86 -0.50 14.45 25.59
C TRP A 86 -1.06 15.36 24.50
N PHE A 87 -2.31 15.80 24.69
CA PHE A 87 -2.95 16.82 23.87
C PHE A 87 -3.53 17.90 24.78
N LYS A 88 -3.51 19.15 24.30
CA LYS A 88 -4.01 20.33 25.04
C LYS A 88 -5.05 21.05 24.19
N ALA A 89 -6.20 21.36 24.77
CA ALA A 89 -7.15 22.32 24.22
C ALA A 89 -7.07 23.64 25.00
N THR A 90 -6.97 24.75 24.28
CA THR A 90 -6.99 26.10 24.85
C THR A 90 -8.35 26.74 24.59
N PHE A 91 -8.88 27.47 25.58
CA PHE A 91 -10.16 28.16 25.52
C PHE A 91 -10.00 29.68 25.51
N ASN A 92 -11.00 30.40 24.97
CA ASN A 92 -11.05 31.86 24.98
C ASN A 92 -11.18 32.49 26.39
N ARG A 93 -11.58 31.70 27.39
CA ARG A 93 -11.63 32.08 28.81
C ARG A 93 -11.63 30.85 29.71
N SER A 94 -11.49 31.05 31.02
CA SER A 94 -11.69 29.98 32.00
C SER A 94 -13.09 29.36 31.88
N ALA A 95 -13.15 28.02 31.94
CA ALA A 95 -14.38 27.25 31.81
C ALA A 95 -14.98 26.93 33.19
N ALA A 96 -16.29 27.13 33.36
CA ALA A 96 -16.97 26.66 34.56
C ALA A 96 -17.16 25.13 34.54
N LYS A 97 -17.22 24.48 35.71
CA LYS A 97 -17.29 23.01 35.86
C LYS A 97 -18.48 22.36 35.14
N ASN A 98 -19.56 23.11 34.90
CA ASN A 98 -20.74 22.70 34.14
C ASN A 98 -20.60 22.91 32.62
N GLU A 99 -19.77 23.86 32.18
CA GLU A 99 -19.44 24.08 30.77
C GLU A 99 -18.44 23.02 30.28
N TYR A 100 -17.45 22.70 31.11
CA TYR A 100 -16.49 21.62 30.85
C TYR A 100 -17.17 20.29 30.47
N LYS A 101 -18.27 19.92 31.16
CA LYS A 101 -19.02 18.68 30.88
C LYS A 101 -19.59 18.59 29.45
N LYS A 102 -19.58 19.69 28.68
CA LYS A 102 -20.01 19.75 27.28
C LYS A 102 -18.84 19.66 26.30
N LEU A 103 -17.60 19.66 26.78
CA LEU A 103 -16.41 19.53 25.95
C LEU A 103 -16.28 18.10 25.47
N LEU A 104 -16.24 17.95 24.15
CA LEU A 104 -16.06 16.68 23.46
C LEU A 104 -14.69 16.68 22.79
N TRP A 105 -14.07 15.51 22.78
CA TRP A 105 -12.86 15.24 22.03
C TRP A 105 -13.13 14.16 20.98
N GLN A 106 -12.44 14.25 19.85
CA GLN A 106 -12.58 13.31 18.74
C GLN A 106 -11.25 13.15 18.02
N LEU A 107 -10.92 11.92 17.63
CA LEU A 107 -9.92 11.65 16.60
C LEU A 107 -10.64 11.32 15.29
N LYS A 108 -10.10 11.82 14.18
CA LYS A 108 -10.42 11.31 12.84
C LYS A 108 -9.19 10.67 12.23
N ILE A 109 -9.36 9.50 11.62
CA ILE A 109 -8.35 8.80 10.82
C ILE A 109 -8.89 8.75 9.39
N ASN A 110 -8.15 9.28 8.42
CA ASN A 110 -8.62 9.41 7.02
C ASN A 110 -10.03 10.03 6.89
N GLY A 111 -10.33 11.03 7.72
CA GLY A 111 -11.65 11.69 7.79
C GLY A 111 -12.73 10.93 8.57
N ILE A 112 -12.53 9.65 8.90
CA ILE A 112 -13.49 8.82 9.65
C ILE A 112 -13.32 9.07 11.16
N PRO A 113 -14.38 9.49 11.89
CA PRO A 113 -14.35 9.56 13.35
C PRO A 113 -14.19 8.18 13.97
N ILE A 114 -13.32 8.05 14.98
CA ILE A 114 -13.15 6.82 15.75
C ILE A 114 -13.65 6.96 17.20
N PRO A 115 -14.09 5.86 17.86
CA PRO A 115 -14.39 5.86 19.29
C PRO A 115 -13.21 6.40 20.11
N PHE A 116 -13.52 7.28 21.06
CA PHE A 116 -12.51 8.09 21.73
C PHE A 116 -12.35 7.71 23.21
N PHE A 117 -11.13 7.36 23.60
CA PHE A 117 -10.75 7.02 24.96
C PHE A 117 -9.44 7.71 25.32
N PHE A 118 -9.41 8.36 26.48
CA PHE A 118 -8.22 8.98 27.08
C PHE A 118 -7.99 8.36 28.45
N ASP A 119 -6.73 8.10 28.78
CA ASP A 119 -6.36 7.45 30.03
C ASP A 119 -6.39 8.44 31.21
N TYR A 120 -6.28 9.74 30.91
CA TYR A 120 -6.22 10.82 31.89
C TYR A 120 -6.76 12.13 31.29
N SER A 121 -7.33 13.00 32.13
CA SER A 121 -7.63 14.39 31.80
C SER A 121 -7.51 15.32 33.01
N SER A 122 -6.99 16.53 32.82
CA SER A 122 -7.02 17.63 33.79
C SER A 122 -7.43 18.95 33.15
N ILE A 123 -7.84 19.92 33.97
CA ILE A 123 -8.28 21.26 33.55
C ILE A 123 -7.56 22.27 34.42
N GLU A 124 -6.90 23.24 33.80
CA GLU A 124 -6.18 24.31 34.51
C GLU A 124 -6.52 25.64 33.83
N GLY A 125 -7.30 26.46 34.54
CA GLY A 125 -7.75 27.78 34.09
C GLY A 125 -8.55 27.72 32.78
N SER A 126 -7.91 28.15 31.69
CA SER A 126 -8.45 28.18 30.33
C SER A 126 -7.93 27.03 29.44
N THR A 127 -7.34 25.98 30.00
CA THR A 127 -6.87 24.82 29.24
C THR A 127 -7.41 23.51 29.79
N GLN A 128 -7.56 22.51 28.91
CA GLN A 128 -7.68 21.10 29.29
C GLN A 128 -6.56 20.30 28.63
N THR A 129 -5.87 19.47 29.40
CA THR A 129 -4.94 18.46 28.89
C THR A 129 -5.54 17.06 29.02
N ILE A 130 -5.22 16.20 28.07
CA ILE A 130 -5.60 14.79 28.06
C ILE A 130 -4.41 13.92 27.64
N GLN A 131 -4.34 12.69 28.14
CA GLN A 131 -3.39 11.70 27.67
C GLN A 131 -4.11 10.64 26.83
N VAL A 132 -3.67 10.46 25.58
CA VAL A 132 -4.29 9.56 24.61
C VAL A 132 -3.25 8.55 24.16
N LYS A 133 -3.62 7.26 24.16
CA LYS A 133 -2.82 6.22 23.50
C LYS A 133 -2.99 6.38 21.99
N LEU A 134 -1.90 6.65 21.28
CA LEU A 134 -1.93 6.94 19.86
C LEU A 134 -2.38 5.72 19.04
N PRO A 135 -3.35 5.89 18.13
CA PRO A 135 -3.68 4.89 17.13
C PRO A 135 -2.55 4.77 16.10
N CYS A 136 -2.64 3.72 15.30
CA CYS A 136 -1.63 3.27 14.33
C CYS A 136 -1.44 4.19 13.09
N TYR A 137 -2.00 5.40 13.08
CA TYR A 137 -2.21 6.20 11.88
C TYR A 137 -2.06 7.68 12.08
N ASP A 138 -1.60 8.33 11.02
CA ASP A 138 -1.97 9.69 10.67
C ASP A 138 -3.41 9.99 11.07
N MET A 139 -3.56 10.97 11.96
CA MET A 139 -4.83 11.31 12.57
C MET A 139 -4.96 12.81 12.77
N ARG A 140 -6.19 13.26 12.97
CA ARG A 140 -6.48 14.64 13.35
C ARG A 140 -7.26 14.65 14.65
N ALA A 141 -6.73 15.33 15.66
CA ALA A 141 -7.32 15.46 16.98
C ALA A 141 -8.08 16.79 17.11
N TYR A 142 -9.29 16.70 17.66
CA TYR A 142 -10.22 17.82 17.83
C TYR A 142 -10.70 17.90 19.28
N ALA A 143 -10.91 19.13 19.76
CA ALA A 143 -11.69 19.43 20.96
C ALA A 143 -12.76 20.47 20.61
N TYR A 144 -14.01 20.28 21.06
CA TYR A 144 -15.13 21.16 20.69
C TYR A 144 -16.32 21.06 21.66
N PHE A 145 -17.10 22.14 21.77
CA PHE A 145 -18.32 22.17 22.59
C PHE A 145 -19.62 21.85 21.82
N LYS A 146 -19.60 21.91 20.48
CA LYS A 146 -20.79 21.68 19.64
C LYS A 146 -20.47 20.92 18.36
N THR A 147 -19.54 21.42 17.55
CA THR A 147 -19.08 20.80 16.31
C THR A 147 -17.57 20.97 16.15
N PRO A 148 -16.83 19.96 15.65
CA PRO A 148 -15.41 20.07 15.37
C PRO A 148 -15.13 21.08 14.24
N ILE A 149 -14.00 21.78 14.31
CA ILE A 149 -13.58 22.78 13.32
C ILE A 149 -12.14 22.45 12.89
N ASP A 150 -11.88 22.26 11.60
CA ASP A 150 -10.56 21.83 11.12
C ASP A 150 -9.44 22.87 11.36
N LYS A 151 -9.79 24.15 11.46
CA LYS A 151 -8.86 25.22 11.88
C LYS A 151 -8.48 25.16 13.37
N VAL A 152 -9.24 24.43 14.18
CA VAL A 152 -9.04 24.25 15.63
C VAL A 152 -8.89 22.75 15.90
N SER A 153 -7.86 22.18 15.28
CA SER A 153 -7.50 20.78 15.34
C SER A 153 -6.01 20.63 15.08
N VAL A 154 -5.40 19.54 15.57
CA VAL A 154 -4.00 19.23 15.28
C VAL A 154 -3.89 17.95 14.46
N GLU A 155 -3.10 18.00 13.40
CA GLU A 155 -2.76 16.82 12.60
C GLU A 155 -1.49 16.18 13.16
N VAL A 156 -1.55 14.87 13.37
CA VAL A 156 -0.48 14.06 13.94
C VAL A 156 -0.03 13.07 12.88
N LYS A 157 1.26 13.11 12.55
CA LYS A 157 1.91 12.13 11.66
C LYS A 157 2.53 11.04 12.51
N ILE A 158 2.03 9.81 12.39
CA ILE A 158 2.59 8.68 13.14
C ILE A 158 3.84 8.17 12.41
N ASP A 159 4.89 7.86 13.16
CA ASP A 159 6.09 7.23 12.63
C ASP A 159 5.77 5.78 12.23
N ASN A 160 5.38 5.63 10.96
CA ASN A 160 4.97 4.38 10.37
C ASN A 160 6.10 3.86 9.45
N PRO A 161 6.75 2.73 9.75
CA PRO A 161 7.98 2.30 9.06
C PRO A 161 7.77 1.74 7.63
N LEU A 162 6.65 2.06 6.96
CA LEU A 162 6.42 1.60 5.59
C LEU A 162 7.43 2.25 4.60
N PRO A 163 7.99 1.49 3.65
CA PRO A 163 7.74 0.08 3.40
C PRO A 163 8.53 -0.86 4.33
N VAL A 164 7.84 -1.80 4.99
CA VAL A 164 8.48 -2.87 5.78
C VAL A 164 8.64 -4.14 4.97
N TYR A 165 9.71 -4.90 5.22
CA TYR A 165 9.86 -6.24 4.65
C TYR A 165 8.90 -7.24 5.32
N ILE A 166 8.26 -8.07 4.49
CA ILE A 166 7.41 -9.18 4.94
C ILE A 166 8.12 -10.51 4.75
N ASP A 167 8.82 -10.67 3.63
CA ASP A 167 9.61 -11.86 3.32
C ASP A 167 10.73 -11.51 2.33
N ARG A 168 11.88 -12.18 2.45
CA ARG A 168 13.03 -12.04 1.54
C ARG A 168 13.72 -13.37 1.32
N PHE A 169 13.97 -13.69 0.05
CA PHE A 169 14.71 -14.88 -0.34
C PHE A 169 15.93 -14.53 -1.19
N LYS A 170 17.10 -14.96 -0.70
CA LYS A 170 18.45 -14.60 -1.14
C LYS A 170 18.74 -13.09 -1.15
N VAL A 171 20.02 -12.75 -1.10
CA VAL A 171 20.48 -11.39 -1.44
C VAL A 171 20.71 -11.36 -2.95
N LYS A 172 20.19 -10.31 -3.61
CA LYS A 172 20.58 -9.98 -4.98
C LYS A 172 22.01 -9.45 -4.99
N GLY A 173 22.90 -10.17 -5.66
CA GLY A 173 24.28 -9.73 -5.87
C GLY A 173 24.33 -8.35 -6.53
N LYS A 174 25.34 -7.57 -6.16
CA LYS A 174 25.57 -6.22 -6.67
C LYS A 174 26.81 -6.19 -7.54
N ASP A 175 26.93 -5.22 -8.44
CA ASP A 175 28.16 -5.02 -9.19
C ASP A 175 29.39 -4.73 -8.28
N ARG A 176 30.59 -4.66 -8.87
CA ARG A 176 31.83 -4.43 -8.11
C ARG A 176 31.87 -3.08 -7.38
N GLN A 177 30.97 -2.18 -7.74
CA GLN A 177 30.82 -0.82 -7.22
C GLN A 177 29.75 -0.75 -6.12
N GLY A 178 28.94 -1.81 -5.94
CA GLY A 178 27.83 -1.86 -4.99
C GLY A 178 26.59 -1.07 -5.43
N VAL A 179 26.50 -0.66 -6.69
CA VAL A 179 25.49 0.27 -7.20
C VAL A 179 24.38 -0.47 -7.94
N ASN A 180 24.71 -1.18 -9.01
CA ASN A 180 23.74 -1.94 -9.81
C ASN A 180 23.62 -3.39 -9.32
N LEU A 181 22.67 -4.15 -9.88
CA LEU A 181 22.68 -5.61 -9.74
C LEU A 181 23.88 -6.20 -10.49
N ALA A 182 24.43 -7.29 -9.96
CA ALA A 182 25.36 -8.11 -10.72
C ALA A 182 24.62 -8.83 -11.85
N ASP A 183 25.24 -8.94 -13.03
CA ASP A 183 24.70 -9.67 -14.19
C ASP A 183 24.47 -11.17 -13.88
N ASP A 184 25.04 -11.69 -12.79
CA ASP A 184 24.90 -13.07 -12.28
C ASP A 184 24.10 -13.19 -10.97
N LEU A 185 23.63 -12.09 -10.36
CA LEU A 185 23.05 -12.02 -9.01
C LEU A 185 23.91 -12.63 -7.86
N CYS A 186 25.18 -12.96 -8.11
CA CYS A 186 26.02 -13.72 -7.19
C CYS A 186 27.24 -12.94 -6.67
N TYR A 187 27.60 -11.81 -7.28
CA TYR A 187 28.70 -10.99 -6.79
C TYR A 187 28.37 -10.27 -5.45
N GLY A 188 29.33 -10.22 -4.54
CA GLY A 188 29.27 -9.46 -3.29
C GLY A 188 28.57 -10.21 -2.16
N LEU A 189 27.46 -9.66 -1.66
CA LEU A 189 26.62 -10.31 -0.63
C LEU A 189 25.62 -11.33 -1.21
N GLY A 190 25.54 -11.47 -2.53
CA GLY A 190 24.82 -12.56 -3.17
C GLY A 190 25.41 -13.91 -2.76
N VAL A 191 24.58 -14.96 -2.68
CA VAL A 191 25.10 -16.31 -2.47
C VAL A 191 25.97 -16.66 -3.67
N SER A 192 27.19 -17.13 -3.41
CA SER A 192 28.04 -17.68 -4.48
C SER A 192 27.26 -18.76 -5.21
N ASN A 193 27.07 -18.61 -6.52
CA ASN A 193 26.63 -19.75 -7.32
C ASN A 193 27.63 -20.91 -7.09
N GLN A 194 27.13 -22.13 -7.08
CA GLN A 194 27.98 -23.34 -7.05
C GLN A 194 28.75 -23.51 -8.38
N TYR A 195 28.37 -22.71 -9.37
CA TYR A 195 28.88 -22.72 -10.74
C TYR A 195 29.62 -21.42 -11.10
N PRO A 196 30.70 -21.48 -11.90
CA PRO A 196 31.43 -20.30 -12.33
C PRO A 196 30.62 -19.46 -13.32
N SER A 197 30.81 -18.14 -13.30
CA SER A 197 30.15 -17.21 -14.24
C SER A 197 30.60 -17.36 -15.70
N ARG A 198 31.75 -18.02 -15.93
CA ARG A 198 32.17 -18.56 -17.23
C ARG A 198 32.88 -19.91 -17.09
N TYR A 199 32.58 -20.83 -17.99
CA TYR A 199 33.32 -22.08 -18.17
C TYR A 199 34.47 -21.94 -19.15
N THR A 200 35.51 -22.78 -19.03
CA THR A 200 36.61 -22.80 -20.00
C THR A 200 36.20 -23.54 -21.27
N LEU A 201 36.86 -23.25 -22.40
CA LEU A 201 36.63 -23.99 -23.65
C LEU A 201 36.76 -25.51 -23.47
N GLN A 202 37.71 -25.96 -22.64
CA GLN A 202 37.92 -27.38 -22.34
C GLN A 202 36.73 -27.99 -21.58
N ASP A 203 36.16 -27.28 -20.61
CA ASP A 203 34.98 -27.73 -19.87
C ASP A 203 33.78 -27.90 -20.81
N VAL A 204 33.56 -26.95 -21.71
CA VAL A 204 32.42 -26.97 -22.64
C VAL A 204 32.59 -28.05 -23.72
N GLU A 205 33.77 -28.16 -24.34
CA GLU A 205 34.06 -29.21 -25.32
C GLU A 205 33.94 -30.62 -24.72
N SER A 206 34.20 -30.79 -23.41
CA SER A 206 34.08 -32.07 -22.73
C SER A 206 32.66 -32.64 -22.73
N LYS A 207 31.63 -31.80 -22.92
CA LYS A 207 30.22 -32.23 -22.93
C LYS A 207 29.80 -32.99 -24.18
N GLY A 208 30.58 -32.94 -25.27
CA GLY A 208 30.42 -33.88 -26.38
C GLY A 208 30.80 -33.36 -27.77
N ILE A 209 30.79 -34.27 -28.73
CA ILE A 209 31.21 -33.99 -30.12
C ILE A 209 30.33 -32.96 -30.83
N TRP A 210 29.04 -32.84 -30.45
CA TRP A 210 28.13 -31.87 -31.06
C TRP A 210 28.46 -30.44 -30.64
N ILE A 211 28.51 -30.15 -29.33
CA ILE A 211 28.84 -28.79 -28.85
C ILE A 211 30.26 -28.38 -29.29
N LYS A 212 31.21 -29.33 -29.36
CA LYS A 212 32.54 -29.09 -29.92
C LYS A 212 32.53 -28.73 -31.41
N ALA A 213 31.76 -29.45 -32.24
CA ALA A 213 31.59 -29.11 -33.65
C ALA A 213 30.90 -27.75 -33.82
N GLU A 214 29.89 -27.44 -33.01
CA GLU A 214 29.16 -26.18 -33.03
C GLU A 214 30.06 -24.98 -32.67
N ILE A 215 30.94 -25.13 -31.67
CA ILE A 215 31.93 -24.10 -31.31
C ILE A 215 32.90 -23.80 -32.46
N ARG A 216 33.30 -24.83 -33.22
CA ARG A 216 34.28 -24.75 -34.32
C ARG A 216 33.67 -24.25 -35.63
N ASP A 217 32.49 -24.76 -35.98
CA ASP A 217 31.93 -24.68 -37.33
C ASP A 217 30.83 -23.63 -37.49
N LYS A 218 30.31 -23.04 -36.40
CA LYS A 218 29.20 -22.07 -36.44
C LYS A 218 29.63 -20.63 -36.20
N THR A 219 29.12 -19.75 -37.06
CA THR A 219 29.16 -18.30 -36.84
C THR A 219 28.14 -17.90 -35.76
N ASP A 220 28.33 -16.72 -35.16
CA ASP A 220 27.41 -16.23 -34.15
C ASP A 220 25.99 -16.02 -34.74
N GLU A 221 25.86 -15.53 -35.97
CA GLU A 221 24.60 -15.44 -36.71
C GLU A 221 23.86 -16.78 -36.82
N GLU A 222 24.55 -17.89 -37.05
CA GLU A 222 23.94 -19.22 -37.08
C GLU A 222 23.47 -19.67 -35.69
N LEU A 223 24.28 -19.43 -34.66
CA LEU A 223 23.93 -19.72 -33.26
C LEU A 223 22.70 -18.91 -32.84
N TRP A 224 22.66 -17.60 -33.14
CA TRP A 224 21.52 -16.72 -32.90
C TRP A 224 20.25 -17.20 -33.63
N THR A 225 20.38 -17.58 -34.90
CA THR A 225 19.25 -18.06 -35.71
C THR A 225 18.67 -19.35 -35.13
N GLY A 226 19.52 -20.30 -34.74
CA GLY A 226 19.10 -21.55 -34.14
C GLY A 226 18.52 -21.40 -32.74
N PHE A 227 19.04 -20.48 -31.92
CA PHE A 227 18.49 -20.18 -30.60
C PHE A 227 17.08 -19.58 -30.70
N LYS A 228 16.90 -18.53 -31.52
CA LYS A 228 15.58 -17.94 -31.80
C LYS A 228 14.59 -18.96 -32.30
N ARG A 229 15.00 -19.78 -33.28
CA ARG A 229 14.14 -20.82 -33.86
C ARG A 229 13.69 -21.84 -32.82
N MET A 230 14.56 -22.27 -31.91
CA MET A 230 14.16 -23.17 -30.83
C MET A 230 13.06 -22.53 -29.96
N VAL A 231 13.21 -21.25 -29.64
CA VAL A 231 12.26 -20.51 -28.79
C VAL A 231 10.90 -20.36 -29.47
N THR A 232 10.87 -19.97 -30.75
CA THR A 232 9.61 -19.85 -31.54
C THR A 232 8.96 -21.19 -31.85
N ASP A 233 9.73 -22.21 -32.22
CA ASP A 233 9.19 -23.49 -32.69
C ASP A 233 8.68 -24.38 -31.54
N LEU A 234 9.19 -24.19 -30.32
CA LEU A 234 8.93 -25.10 -29.18
C LEU A 234 8.44 -24.41 -27.90
N PHE A 235 8.98 -23.24 -27.55
CA PHE A 235 8.85 -22.71 -26.19
C PHE A 235 7.78 -21.64 -26.02
N SER A 236 7.55 -20.78 -27.00
CA SER A 236 6.69 -19.60 -26.85
C SER A 236 5.81 -19.36 -28.07
N VAL A 237 4.57 -18.92 -27.85
CA VAL A 237 3.73 -18.31 -28.90
C VAL A 237 3.10 -17.00 -28.42
N GLY A 238 2.66 -16.17 -29.37
CA GLY A 238 1.83 -15.00 -29.08
C GLY A 238 2.57 -13.91 -28.29
N GLU A 239 1.91 -13.31 -27.29
CA GLU A 239 2.49 -12.14 -26.59
C GLU A 239 3.81 -12.46 -25.85
N LEU A 240 4.00 -13.69 -25.38
CA LEU A 240 5.26 -14.11 -24.73
C LEU A 240 6.36 -14.54 -25.72
N GLU A 241 6.03 -14.87 -26.96
CA GLU A 241 7.04 -15.06 -28.03
C GLU A 241 7.71 -13.72 -28.35
N THR A 242 6.93 -12.65 -28.49
CA THR A 242 7.45 -11.29 -28.67
C THR A 242 8.38 -10.87 -27.53
N VAL A 243 8.03 -11.21 -26.27
CA VAL A 243 8.89 -10.97 -25.11
C VAL A 243 10.18 -11.80 -25.20
N ALA A 244 10.08 -13.10 -25.47
CA ALA A 244 11.24 -13.98 -25.54
C ALA A 244 12.22 -13.56 -26.67
N LEU A 245 11.71 -13.12 -27.81
CA LEU A 245 12.53 -12.58 -28.90
C LEU A 245 13.22 -11.26 -28.53
N ASP A 246 12.53 -10.34 -27.85
CA ASP A 246 13.12 -9.09 -27.35
C ASP A 246 14.21 -9.34 -26.27
N MET A 247 14.00 -10.35 -25.42
CA MET A 247 15.01 -10.85 -24.48
C MET A 247 16.24 -11.39 -25.20
N ILE A 248 16.08 -12.17 -26.28
CA ILE A 248 17.20 -12.63 -27.11
C ILE A 248 17.92 -11.45 -27.77
N GLU A 249 17.20 -10.43 -28.26
CA GLU A 249 17.84 -9.22 -28.80
C GLU A 249 18.62 -8.45 -27.72
N LYS A 250 18.12 -8.35 -26.49
CA LYS A 250 18.89 -7.77 -25.38
C LYS A 250 20.16 -8.56 -25.09
N PHE A 251 20.08 -9.89 -25.09
CA PHE A 251 21.25 -10.76 -24.93
C PHE A 251 22.27 -10.52 -26.07
N LYS A 252 21.80 -10.43 -27.32
CA LYS A 252 22.64 -10.14 -28.50
C LYS A 252 23.30 -8.75 -28.44
N ARG A 253 22.65 -7.74 -27.87
CA ARG A 253 23.24 -6.40 -27.65
C ARG A 253 24.33 -6.38 -26.56
N ASN A 254 24.50 -7.46 -25.79
CA ASN A 254 25.57 -7.64 -24.81
C ASN A 254 25.59 -6.59 -23.67
N GLU A 255 24.41 -6.07 -23.32
CA GLU A 255 24.25 -4.94 -22.38
C GLU A 255 24.32 -5.34 -20.91
N GLY A 256 23.93 -6.57 -20.55
CA GLY A 256 23.72 -6.98 -19.15
C GLY A 256 22.56 -6.23 -18.49
N GLY A 257 22.60 -6.10 -17.15
CA GLY A 257 21.65 -5.29 -16.36
C GLY A 257 20.26 -5.91 -16.17
N GLU A 258 19.24 -5.08 -15.94
CA GLU A 258 17.85 -5.53 -15.75
C GLU A 258 17.07 -5.61 -17.08
N TYR A 259 16.12 -6.55 -17.14
CA TYR A 259 15.04 -6.62 -18.14
C TYR A 259 13.69 -6.62 -17.43
N THR A 260 12.79 -5.73 -17.83
CA THR A 260 11.40 -5.66 -17.35
C THR A 260 10.47 -5.53 -18.54
N ASN A 261 9.32 -6.21 -18.51
CA ASN A 261 8.32 -6.11 -19.57
C ASN A 261 6.90 -6.24 -18.99
N PRO A 262 5.94 -5.37 -19.33
CA PRO A 262 4.58 -5.42 -18.78
C PRO A 262 3.81 -6.69 -19.17
N VAL A 263 4.07 -7.27 -20.36
CA VAL A 263 3.46 -8.54 -20.79
C VAL A 263 3.99 -9.70 -19.93
N LEU A 264 5.30 -9.72 -19.68
CA LEU A 264 5.92 -10.70 -18.79
C LEU A 264 5.35 -10.58 -17.37
N THR A 265 5.34 -9.36 -16.83
CA THR A 265 4.80 -9.06 -15.49
C THR A 265 3.36 -9.54 -15.33
N LYS A 266 2.49 -9.26 -16.30
CA LYS A 266 1.10 -9.73 -16.32
C LYS A 266 1.02 -11.26 -16.29
N ASN A 267 1.71 -11.94 -17.21
CA ASN A 267 1.65 -13.41 -17.30
C ASN A 267 2.22 -14.09 -16.03
N VAL A 268 3.31 -13.56 -15.48
CA VAL A 268 3.89 -14.01 -14.22
C VAL A 268 2.93 -13.76 -13.05
N GLN A 269 2.30 -12.60 -12.95
CA GLN A 269 1.32 -12.28 -11.90
C GLN A 269 0.07 -13.18 -11.99
N ASP A 270 -0.38 -13.49 -13.21
CA ASP A 270 -1.55 -14.34 -13.45
C ASP A 270 -1.29 -15.84 -13.32
N HIS A 271 -0.03 -16.28 -13.32
CA HIS A 271 0.34 -17.69 -13.21
C HIS A 271 -0.16 -18.32 -11.88
N PRO A 272 -0.71 -19.56 -11.88
CA PRO A 272 -1.14 -20.22 -10.65
C PRO A 272 -0.08 -20.34 -9.55
N SER A 273 1.22 -20.41 -9.89
CA SER A 273 2.27 -20.43 -8.86
C SER A 273 2.34 -19.11 -8.09
N SER A 274 2.37 -17.97 -8.79
CA SER A 274 2.34 -16.62 -8.22
C SER A 274 1.05 -16.37 -7.43
N LYS A 275 -0.10 -16.87 -7.90
CA LYS A 275 -1.38 -16.78 -7.18
C LYS A 275 -1.33 -17.54 -5.85
N ARG A 276 -0.75 -18.75 -5.80
CA ARG A 276 -0.54 -19.48 -4.53
C ARG A 276 0.42 -18.76 -3.58
N PHE A 277 1.52 -18.24 -4.11
CA PHE A 277 2.49 -17.45 -3.34
C PHE A 277 1.84 -16.21 -2.70
N CYS A 278 1.11 -15.42 -3.50
CA CYS A 278 0.38 -14.24 -3.01
C CYS A 278 -0.64 -14.58 -1.92
N ILE A 279 -1.42 -15.67 -2.05
CA ILE A 279 -2.36 -16.11 -1.02
C ILE A 279 -1.63 -16.41 0.31
N SER A 280 -0.46 -17.04 0.24
CA SER A 280 0.37 -17.34 1.42
C SER A 280 0.96 -16.09 2.06
N MET A 281 1.40 -15.10 1.25
CA MET A 281 1.86 -13.80 1.73
C MET A 281 0.74 -13.04 2.43
N GLU A 282 -0.47 -13.00 1.87
CA GLU A 282 -1.62 -12.34 2.50
C GLU A 282 -2.05 -13.02 3.82
N ASP A 283 -1.96 -14.36 3.89
CA ASP A 283 -2.17 -15.11 5.12
C ASP A 283 -1.13 -14.76 6.20
N GLU A 284 0.14 -14.64 5.82
CA GLU A 284 1.24 -14.31 6.74
C GLU A 284 1.15 -12.86 7.25
N ILE A 285 0.89 -11.90 6.34
CA ILE A 285 0.62 -10.50 6.68
C ILE A 285 -0.56 -10.41 7.66
N ALA A 286 -1.68 -11.11 7.39
CA ALA A 286 -2.84 -11.11 8.26
C ALA A 286 -2.55 -11.72 9.64
N GLU A 287 -1.81 -12.82 9.71
CA GLU A 287 -1.44 -13.46 10.97
C GLU A 287 -0.54 -12.56 11.84
N ARG A 288 0.45 -11.90 11.22
CA ARG A 288 1.33 -10.96 11.93
C ARG A 288 0.55 -9.75 12.46
N ILE A 289 -0.32 -9.17 11.63
CA ILE A 289 -1.22 -8.06 12.02
C ILE A 289 -2.15 -8.48 13.18
N LYS A 290 -2.70 -9.69 13.15
CA LYS A 290 -3.56 -10.20 14.22
C LYS A 290 -2.79 -10.35 15.53
N LYS A 291 -1.60 -10.97 15.48
CA LYS A 291 -0.71 -11.14 16.64
C LYS A 291 -0.27 -9.80 17.24
N SER A 292 0.06 -8.82 16.40
CA SER A 292 0.43 -7.47 16.83
C SER A 292 -0.77 -6.58 17.23
N ARG A 293 -2.00 -7.12 17.19
CA ARG A 293 -3.27 -6.39 17.42
C ARG A 293 -3.42 -5.15 16.53
N GLY A 294 -2.86 -5.24 15.32
CA GLY A 294 -2.84 -4.19 14.34
C GLY A 294 -1.51 -3.46 14.21
N ASN A 295 -0.59 -3.55 15.17
CA ASN A 295 0.65 -2.77 15.14
C ASN A 295 1.56 -3.22 13.98
N ILE A 296 1.87 -2.31 13.06
CA ILE A 296 2.70 -2.64 11.88
C ILE A 296 4.18 -2.29 12.04
N SER A 297 4.57 -1.59 13.10
CA SER A 297 5.98 -1.45 13.48
C SER A 297 6.62 -2.74 14.02
N SER A 298 5.83 -3.79 14.25
CA SER A 298 6.29 -5.07 14.78
C SER A 298 5.96 -6.27 13.88
N ILE A 299 5.70 -6.05 12.58
CA ILE A 299 5.46 -7.13 11.60
C ILE A 299 6.58 -7.27 10.56
N GLU A 300 7.58 -6.38 10.61
CA GLU A 300 8.75 -6.45 9.76
C GLU A 300 9.52 -7.74 10.03
N ASP A 301 9.95 -8.36 8.93
CA ASP A 301 10.82 -9.52 8.89
C ASP A 301 11.91 -9.19 7.87
N ASP A 302 12.99 -8.61 8.39
CA ASP A 302 14.18 -8.26 7.64
C ASP A 302 15.24 -9.36 7.71
N GLU A 303 14.89 -10.57 8.13
CA GLU A 303 15.76 -11.72 7.85
C GLU A 303 15.88 -11.91 6.32
N ILE A 304 17.01 -12.46 5.88
CA ILE A 304 17.20 -12.87 4.49
C ILE A 304 17.39 -14.37 4.51
N HIS A 305 16.46 -15.08 3.90
CA HIS A 305 16.46 -16.54 3.94
C HIS A 305 17.30 -17.12 2.81
N PHE A 306 18.14 -18.08 3.18
CA PHE A 306 19.06 -18.79 2.30
C PHE A 306 18.87 -20.30 2.49
N THR A 307 18.63 -21.04 1.41
CA THR A 307 18.66 -22.51 1.42
C THR A 307 19.18 -23.02 0.07
N ASP A 308 20.46 -23.41 0.02
CA ASP A 308 21.02 -24.08 -1.17
C ASP A 308 20.65 -25.58 -1.23
N ASN A 309 20.03 -26.09 -0.17
CA ASN A 309 19.65 -27.48 -0.04
C ASN A 309 18.23 -27.68 -0.61
N GLU A 310 18.13 -28.23 -1.83
CA GLU A 310 16.87 -28.47 -2.55
C GLU A 310 15.80 -29.21 -1.72
N ILE A 311 16.23 -30.14 -0.86
CA ILE A 311 15.36 -30.92 0.05
C ILE A 311 14.67 -30.00 1.08
N GLY A 312 15.26 -28.84 1.34
CA GLY A 312 14.77 -27.76 2.19
C GLY A 312 14.28 -26.52 1.44
N LYS A 313 13.86 -26.62 0.17
CA LYS A 313 13.32 -25.52 -0.69
C LYS A 313 12.18 -24.66 -0.09
N PHE A 314 11.70 -25.02 1.11
CA PHE A 314 10.65 -24.34 1.85
C PHE A 314 11.13 -23.84 3.23
N GLY A 315 12.27 -24.29 3.75
CA GLY A 315 12.58 -24.21 5.18
C GLY A 315 11.41 -24.72 6.04
N ASN A 316 11.12 -24.04 7.15
CA ASN A 316 9.86 -24.22 7.90
C ASN A 316 8.67 -23.44 7.30
N ARG A 317 8.85 -22.73 6.17
CA ARG A 317 7.89 -21.82 5.53
C ARG A 317 7.23 -22.51 4.34
N GLY A 318 6.12 -23.21 4.59
CA GLY A 318 5.40 -24.05 3.61
C GLY A 318 4.72 -23.33 2.43
N TRP A 319 5.24 -22.19 1.96
CA TRP A 319 4.73 -21.42 0.81
C TRP A 319 5.66 -21.40 -0.41
N GLY A 320 6.98 -21.53 -0.23
CA GLY A 320 7.95 -21.55 -1.34
C GLY A 320 8.00 -20.24 -2.13
N HIS A 321 8.46 -20.31 -3.38
CA HIS A 321 8.49 -19.20 -4.33
C HIS A 321 7.72 -19.51 -5.62
N PRO A 322 7.36 -18.49 -6.43
CA PRO A 322 6.82 -18.71 -7.76
C PRO A 322 7.80 -19.48 -8.65
N GLN A 323 7.26 -20.37 -9.49
CA GLN A 323 8.00 -21.16 -10.47
C GLN A 323 7.14 -21.31 -11.73
N PHE A 324 7.78 -21.46 -12.88
CA PHE A 324 7.21 -21.36 -14.24
C PHE A 324 7.81 -22.43 -15.16
N SER A 325 7.92 -23.66 -14.64
CA SER A 325 8.61 -24.79 -15.25
C SER A 325 7.69 -25.97 -15.54
N THR A 326 6.36 -25.78 -15.53
CA THR A 326 5.41 -26.84 -15.91
C THR A 326 5.45 -27.09 -17.41
N LEU A 327 4.90 -28.22 -17.87
CA LEU A 327 4.79 -28.54 -19.30
C LEU A 327 4.04 -27.45 -20.10
N LYS A 328 3.10 -26.73 -19.46
CA LYS A 328 2.35 -25.63 -20.10
C LYS A 328 3.14 -24.33 -20.18
N ASP A 329 4.09 -24.11 -19.27
CA ASP A 329 5.00 -22.97 -19.29
C ASP A 329 6.14 -23.21 -20.29
N THR A 330 6.50 -24.48 -20.46
CA THR A 330 7.62 -24.97 -21.27
C THR A 330 7.28 -25.11 -22.74
N PHE A 331 6.12 -25.70 -23.08
CA PHE A 331 5.73 -25.91 -24.48
C PHE A 331 4.72 -24.86 -24.90
N LEU A 332 5.13 -23.96 -25.79
CA LEU A 332 4.37 -22.80 -26.29
C LEU A 332 3.96 -21.77 -25.20
N GLY A 333 4.37 -21.94 -23.93
CA GLY A 333 4.00 -21.07 -22.81
C GLY A 333 4.92 -19.86 -22.55
N GLY A 334 6.14 -19.87 -23.09
CA GLY A 334 7.14 -18.80 -23.03
C GLY A 334 7.81 -18.56 -21.67
N LEU A 335 7.11 -18.76 -20.55
CA LEU A 335 7.63 -18.43 -19.23
C LEU A 335 8.87 -19.26 -18.83
N THR A 336 9.04 -20.49 -19.33
CA THR A 336 10.27 -21.29 -19.12
C THR A 336 11.51 -20.67 -19.77
N ILE A 337 11.36 -19.84 -20.82
CA ILE A 337 12.48 -19.10 -21.42
C ILE A 337 12.63 -17.72 -20.76
N CYS A 338 11.51 -17.03 -20.49
CA CYS A 338 11.57 -15.66 -19.98
C CYS A 338 11.93 -15.56 -18.49
N MET A 339 11.62 -16.57 -17.67
CA MET A 339 11.79 -16.48 -16.21
C MET A 339 11.97 -17.81 -15.45
N ASN A 340 11.46 -18.95 -15.94
CA ASN A 340 11.62 -20.34 -15.42
C ASN A 340 11.36 -20.59 -13.92
N ASP A 341 12.12 -19.97 -13.00
CA ASP A 341 12.01 -20.10 -11.55
C ASP A 341 11.98 -18.70 -10.88
N THR A 342 12.43 -18.59 -9.64
CA THR A 342 12.70 -17.31 -8.96
C THR A 342 13.99 -17.44 -8.16
N TRP A 343 15.10 -16.96 -8.72
CA TRP A 343 16.39 -16.91 -8.02
C TRP A 343 16.33 -16.15 -6.69
N ALA A 344 15.67 -14.98 -6.66
CA ALA A 344 15.52 -14.14 -5.48
C ALA A 344 14.20 -13.35 -5.48
N TYR A 345 13.68 -12.99 -4.30
CA TYR A 345 12.51 -12.11 -4.20
C TYR A 345 12.51 -11.19 -2.98
N GLU A 346 11.77 -10.09 -3.11
CA GLU A 346 11.40 -9.20 -2.01
C GLU A 346 9.87 -9.06 -1.95
N VAL A 347 9.29 -9.21 -0.76
CA VAL A 347 7.90 -8.85 -0.47
C VAL A 347 7.87 -7.73 0.56
N LYS A 348 7.25 -6.61 0.22
CA LYS A 348 7.16 -5.40 1.06
C LYS A 348 5.71 -5.00 1.26
N LEU A 349 5.30 -4.74 2.50
CA LEU A 349 4.06 -4.00 2.73
C LEU A 349 4.35 -2.52 2.43
N THR A 350 3.64 -1.94 1.45
CA THR A 350 3.87 -0.57 0.96
C THR A 350 2.79 0.41 1.44
N LYS A 351 1.58 -0.08 1.72
CA LYS A 351 0.47 0.73 2.24
C LYS A 351 -0.38 -0.07 3.22
N PHE A 352 -0.83 0.60 4.28
CA PHE A 352 -1.75 0.00 5.25
C PHE A 352 -2.77 1.03 5.75
N THR A 353 -4.05 0.70 5.67
CA THR A 353 -5.15 1.64 5.99
C THR A 353 -6.20 0.90 6.80
N LYS A 354 -6.29 1.13 8.13
CA LYS A 354 -7.42 0.63 8.93
C LYS A 354 -8.63 1.56 8.87
N SER A 355 -9.78 0.96 9.14
CA SER A 355 -11.06 1.60 9.42
C SER A 355 -11.40 1.45 10.91
N GLY A 356 -12.24 2.35 11.45
CA GLY A 356 -12.58 2.39 12.88
C GLY A 356 -13.31 1.17 13.45
N ASN A 357 -13.79 0.26 12.60
CA ASN A 357 -14.40 -1.03 12.96
C ASN A 357 -13.39 -2.19 13.06
N GLY A 358 -12.09 -1.93 12.86
CA GLY A 358 -11.05 -2.95 12.88
C GLY A 358 -10.77 -3.64 11.54
N SER A 359 -11.45 -3.27 10.44
CA SER A 359 -11.04 -3.71 9.10
C SER A 359 -9.81 -2.94 8.60
N TYR A 360 -9.09 -3.49 7.64
CA TYR A 360 -7.99 -2.82 6.94
C TYR A 360 -7.93 -3.16 5.44
N ASP A 361 -7.33 -2.23 4.70
CA ASP A 361 -6.77 -2.43 3.37
C ASP A 361 -5.24 -2.49 3.48
N ALA A 362 -4.63 -3.55 2.95
CA ALA A 362 -3.18 -3.75 2.93
C ALA A 362 -2.69 -3.90 1.49
N THR A 363 -1.79 -3.02 1.05
CA THR A 363 -1.10 -3.11 -0.25
C THR A 363 0.32 -3.57 -0.03
N TYR A 364 0.72 -4.64 -0.74
CA TYR A 364 2.08 -5.14 -0.76
C TYR A 364 2.63 -5.18 -2.19
N LYS A 365 3.92 -4.91 -2.33
CA LYS A 365 4.69 -5.08 -3.56
C LYS A 365 5.44 -6.41 -3.50
N VAL A 366 5.39 -7.14 -4.60
CA VAL A 366 6.23 -8.31 -4.88
C VAL A 366 7.22 -7.91 -5.97
N THR A 367 8.49 -8.15 -5.73
CA THR A 367 9.56 -8.06 -6.73
C THR A 367 10.23 -9.43 -6.83
N LEU A 368 10.22 -10.02 -8.03
CA LEU A 368 10.82 -11.31 -8.36
C LEU A 368 12.03 -11.07 -9.28
N TYR A 369 13.10 -11.84 -9.08
CA TYR A 369 14.32 -11.80 -9.88
C TYR A 369 14.69 -13.21 -10.35
N ASP A 370 15.14 -13.31 -11.60
CA ASP A 370 15.74 -14.54 -12.15
C ASP A 370 16.86 -14.21 -13.16
N HIS A 371 17.65 -15.20 -13.57
CA HIS A 371 18.79 -15.02 -14.48
C HIS A 371 18.48 -15.47 -15.91
N PHE A 372 18.58 -14.55 -16.89
CA PHE A 372 18.58 -14.93 -18.30
C PHE A 372 19.98 -15.38 -18.73
N GLY A 373 20.36 -16.57 -18.25
CA GLY A 373 21.62 -17.23 -18.53
C GLY A 373 21.59 -18.69 -18.07
N LEU A 374 22.48 -19.50 -18.64
CA LEU A 374 22.56 -20.95 -18.41
C LEU A 374 23.79 -21.34 -17.58
N ASP A 375 23.64 -22.34 -16.74
CA ASP A 375 24.74 -23.05 -16.07
C ASP A 375 25.05 -24.41 -16.74
N MET A 376 26.03 -25.15 -16.22
CA MET A 376 26.41 -26.45 -16.80
C MET A 376 25.29 -27.50 -16.70
N PRO A 377 24.60 -27.69 -15.54
CA PRO A 377 23.37 -28.48 -15.46
C PRO A 377 22.32 -28.19 -16.54
N ASP A 378 22.13 -26.93 -16.95
CA ASP A 378 21.16 -26.56 -18.00
C ASP A 378 21.49 -27.13 -19.38
N ILE A 379 22.77 -27.45 -19.66
CA ILE A 379 23.18 -28.18 -20.88
C ILE A 379 23.51 -29.65 -20.63
N GLU A 380 22.98 -30.24 -19.55
CA GLU A 380 23.02 -31.68 -19.32
C GLU A 380 21.67 -32.36 -19.61
N LYS A 381 21.71 -33.70 -19.65
CA LYS A 381 20.52 -34.56 -19.78
C LYS A 381 19.66 -34.16 -20.99
N LYS A 382 18.35 -33.90 -20.80
CA LYS A 382 17.38 -33.66 -21.89
C LYS A 382 17.65 -32.36 -22.66
N TYR A 383 18.13 -31.31 -21.99
CA TYR A 383 18.32 -29.99 -22.59
C TYR A 383 19.56 -29.95 -23.49
N TYR A 384 20.59 -30.75 -23.20
CA TYR A 384 21.73 -30.96 -24.09
C TYR A 384 21.31 -31.27 -25.54
N TYR A 385 20.25 -32.05 -25.75
CA TYR A 385 19.81 -32.47 -27.09
C TYR A 385 19.12 -31.34 -27.87
N LEU A 386 18.59 -30.31 -27.20
CA LEU A 386 17.96 -29.16 -27.84
C LEU A 386 19.03 -28.17 -28.33
N LEU A 387 19.15 -28.02 -29.65
CA LEU A 387 20.24 -27.25 -30.28
C LEU A 387 20.33 -25.80 -29.76
N GLY A 388 19.18 -25.14 -29.55
CA GLY A 388 19.16 -23.75 -29.08
C GLY A 388 19.70 -23.55 -27.65
N PHE A 389 19.62 -24.55 -26.76
CA PHE A 389 20.27 -24.48 -25.44
C PHE A 389 21.79 -24.56 -25.57
N ARG A 390 22.31 -25.44 -26.43
CA ARG A 390 23.75 -25.48 -26.74
C ARG A 390 24.22 -24.17 -27.35
N TYR A 391 23.44 -23.59 -28.28
CA TYR A 391 23.78 -22.32 -28.91
C TYR A 391 23.77 -21.15 -27.93
N TRP A 392 22.75 -21.02 -27.07
CA TRP A 392 22.70 -20.04 -25.99
C TRP A 392 23.91 -20.17 -25.06
N PHE A 393 24.26 -21.39 -24.66
CA PHE A 393 25.39 -21.66 -23.79
C PHE A 393 26.74 -21.31 -24.44
N ILE A 394 26.94 -21.63 -25.73
CA ILE A 394 28.13 -21.23 -26.49
C ILE A 394 28.23 -19.69 -26.57
N LEU A 395 27.12 -19.01 -26.87
CA LEU A 395 27.08 -17.55 -26.95
C LEU A 395 27.46 -16.90 -25.61
N GLN A 396 26.95 -17.42 -24.49
CA GLN A 396 27.26 -16.92 -23.15
C GLN A 396 28.71 -17.18 -22.75
N HIS A 397 29.14 -18.45 -22.75
CA HIS A 397 30.37 -18.87 -22.09
C HIS A 397 31.60 -18.81 -22.99
N ILE A 398 31.45 -19.03 -24.30
CA ILE A 398 32.56 -19.09 -25.26
C ILE A 398 32.68 -17.81 -26.10
N ARG A 399 31.57 -17.30 -26.65
CA ARG A 399 31.57 -16.03 -27.43
C ARG A 399 31.53 -14.79 -26.53
N GLY A 400 31.10 -14.95 -25.28
CA GLY A 400 31.22 -13.95 -24.24
C GLY A 400 30.12 -12.90 -24.22
N TYR A 401 28.95 -13.20 -24.77
CA TYR A 401 27.74 -12.41 -24.56
C TYR A 401 27.30 -12.50 -23.10
N LYS A 402 26.95 -11.36 -22.50
CA LYS A 402 26.59 -11.25 -21.07
C LYS A 402 25.13 -11.62 -20.84
N PRO A 403 24.82 -12.51 -19.88
CA PRO A 403 23.46 -12.69 -19.40
C PRO A 403 22.95 -11.40 -18.75
N PHE A 404 21.65 -11.36 -18.44
CA PHE A 404 21.02 -10.23 -17.76
C PHE A 404 19.96 -10.74 -16.78
N ILE A 405 19.45 -9.85 -15.93
CA ILE A 405 18.50 -10.19 -14.88
C ILE A 405 17.07 -9.93 -15.33
N THR A 406 16.24 -10.98 -15.38
CA THR A 406 14.80 -10.82 -15.50
C THR A 406 14.26 -10.29 -14.18
N LYS A 407 13.47 -9.22 -14.25
CA LYS A 407 12.82 -8.62 -13.08
C LYS A 407 11.33 -8.39 -13.35
N VAL A 408 10.51 -8.91 -12.44
CA VAL A 408 9.06 -8.72 -12.45
C VAL A 408 8.64 -8.03 -11.16
N GLU A 409 7.86 -6.95 -11.29
CA GLU A 409 7.34 -6.19 -10.15
C GLU A 409 5.84 -5.98 -10.29
N PHE A 410 5.08 -6.31 -9.25
CA PHE A 410 3.64 -6.04 -9.20
C PHE A 410 3.17 -5.74 -7.78
N GLU A 411 2.07 -5.01 -7.66
CA GLU A 411 1.40 -4.77 -6.38
C GLU A 411 0.10 -5.56 -6.27
N LYS A 412 -0.26 -5.88 -5.03
CA LYS A 412 -1.49 -6.57 -4.65
C LYS A 412 -2.09 -5.85 -3.44
N THR A 413 -3.40 -5.65 -3.46
CA THR A 413 -4.14 -5.14 -2.30
C THR A 413 -5.16 -6.16 -1.85
N PHE A 414 -5.23 -6.42 -0.54
CA PHE A 414 -6.27 -7.25 0.06
C PHE A 414 -6.94 -6.52 1.22
N LYS A 415 -8.16 -6.96 1.55
CA LYS A 415 -8.97 -6.42 2.66
C LYS A 415 -9.17 -7.51 3.70
N GLU A 416 -9.09 -7.15 4.97
CA GLU A 416 -9.29 -8.10 6.07
C GLU A 416 -9.64 -7.39 7.40
N SER A 417 -9.92 -8.13 8.47
CA SER A 417 -10.02 -7.60 9.85
C SER A 417 -8.76 -7.90 10.66
N ILE A 418 -8.40 -7.02 11.61
CA ILE A 418 -7.32 -7.28 12.60
C ILE A 418 -7.60 -8.56 13.40
N SER A 419 -8.86 -8.94 13.59
CA SER A 419 -9.25 -10.17 14.29
C SER A 419 -9.05 -11.45 13.47
N ILE A 420 -8.76 -11.34 12.17
CA ILE A 420 -8.74 -12.44 11.20
C ILE A 420 -7.30 -12.67 10.73
N GLY A 421 -6.80 -13.89 10.94
CA GLY A 421 -5.44 -14.30 10.62
C GLY A 421 -5.42 -15.48 9.65
N LYS A 422 -4.29 -16.19 9.63
CA LYS A 422 -4.04 -17.30 8.69
C LYS A 422 -5.05 -18.43 8.84
N ALA A 423 -5.37 -18.82 10.08
CA ALA A 423 -6.30 -19.90 10.36
C ALA A 423 -7.72 -19.58 9.86
N GLU A 424 -8.24 -18.39 10.16
CA GLU A 424 -9.58 -17.97 9.73
C GLU A 424 -9.67 -17.79 8.20
N ARG A 425 -8.65 -17.20 7.58
CA ARG A 425 -8.57 -17.05 6.11
C ARG A 425 -8.55 -18.40 5.40
N GLN A 426 -7.81 -19.38 5.92
CA GLN A 426 -7.78 -20.74 5.39
C GLN A 426 -9.13 -21.46 5.60
N GLY A 427 -9.75 -21.32 6.76
CA GLY A 427 -11.09 -21.85 7.03
C GLY A 427 -12.14 -21.33 6.05
N LYS A 428 -12.16 -20.01 5.82
CA LYS A 428 -13.07 -19.36 4.85
C LYS A 428 -12.91 -19.93 3.44
N ARG A 429 -11.67 -20.04 2.94
CA ARG A 429 -11.40 -20.58 1.59
C ARG A 429 -11.74 -22.07 1.45
N ARG A 430 -11.60 -22.86 2.52
CA ARG A 430 -12.04 -24.28 2.53
C ARG A 430 -13.56 -24.39 2.41
N ALA A 431 -14.30 -23.67 3.25
CA ALA A 431 -15.76 -23.65 3.22
C ALA A 431 -16.33 -23.13 1.86
N GLU A 432 -15.68 -22.14 1.26
CA GLU A 432 -16.03 -21.64 -0.08
C GLU A 432 -15.83 -22.71 -1.16
N LYS A 433 -14.69 -23.41 -1.15
CA LYS A 433 -14.43 -24.53 -2.06
C LYS A 433 -15.41 -25.70 -1.86
N GLU A 434 -15.68 -26.09 -0.63
CA GLU A 434 -16.65 -27.16 -0.30
C GLU A 434 -18.05 -26.81 -0.83
N ARG A 435 -18.45 -25.54 -0.73
CA ARG A 435 -19.70 -25.03 -1.31
C ARG A 435 -19.70 -25.07 -2.83
N GLU A 436 -18.62 -24.66 -3.50
CA GLU A 436 -18.49 -24.76 -4.96
C GLU A 436 -18.58 -26.21 -5.45
N ASP A 437 -17.85 -27.12 -4.81
CA ASP A 437 -17.82 -28.53 -5.21
C ASP A 437 -19.18 -29.21 -4.94
N HIS A 438 -19.89 -28.83 -3.87
CA HIS A 438 -21.28 -29.25 -3.64
C HIS A 438 -22.24 -28.74 -4.74
N LEU A 439 -22.16 -27.46 -5.12
CA LEU A 439 -22.96 -26.89 -6.22
C LEU A 439 -22.67 -27.57 -7.57
N ARG A 440 -21.40 -27.84 -7.89
CA ARG A 440 -20.99 -28.57 -9.10
C ARG A 440 -21.54 -29.99 -9.13
N ASN A 441 -21.59 -30.66 -7.97
CA ASN A 441 -22.14 -32.02 -7.88
C ASN A 441 -23.67 -32.04 -8.01
N MET A 442 -24.38 -31.04 -7.48
CA MET A 442 -25.82 -30.89 -7.74
C MET A 442 -26.12 -30.60 -9.22
N GLY A 443 -25.38 -29.69 -9.86
CA GLY A 443 -25.53 -29.37 -11.28
C GLY A 443 -25.14 -30.49 -12.26
N ARG A 444 -24.60 -31.61 -11.77
CA ARG A 444 -24.26 -32.81 -12.56
C ARG A 444 -25.28 -33.94 -12.45
N ARG A 445 -26.23 -33.89 -11.51
CA ARG A 445 -27.33 -34.86 -11.42
C ARG A 445 -28.30 -34.64 -12.59
N ARG A 446 -28.67 -35.70 -13.30
CA ARG A 446 -29.67 -35.60 -14.38
C ARG A 446 -31.07 -35.43 -13.79
N PRO A 447 -32.01 -34.78 -14.49
CA PRO A 447 -33.42 -34.75 -14.07
C PRO A 447 -33.95 -36.18 -13.93
N GLY A 448 -34.25 -36.61 -12.69
CA GLY A 448 -34.75 -37.95 -12.38
C GLY A 448 -33.86 -38.81 -11.46
N GLU A 449 -32.61 -38.42 -11.20
CA GLU A 449 -31.72 -39.10 -10.24
C GLU A 449 -31.77 -38.42 -8.86
N TYR A 450 -32.58 -38.97 -7.95
CA TYR A 450 -32.67 -38.59 -6.54
C TYR A 450 -31.64 -39.35 -5.67
#